data_AF-A0AAE0P862-F1
#
_entry.id   AF-A0AAE0P862-F1
#
_cell.length_a   1.000
_cell.length_b   1.000
_cell.length_c   1.000
_cell.angle_alpha   90.00
_cell.angle_beta   90.00
_cell.angle_gamma   90.00
#
_symmetry.space_group_name_H-M   'P 1'
#
loop_
_entity.id
_entity.type
_entity.pdbx_description
1 polymer ?
#
loop_
_entity_poly.entity_id
_entity_poly.type
_entity_poly.pdbx_seq_one_letter_code
_entity_poly.pdbx_strand_id
1 'polypeptide(L)'
;MATCDHIIDPSGDAPTTPPATFLVSSCHLILASPVFNAMLTGKWAESAKTDGKFNLNAEDFDTNALVVVMNVLHLKNRNVPKSISMQMLAKIAIVVDYYQIWETLELASSPWITHLKTTLISIMSPTLTTEIHMIIFTCWVFQDSACFREANKVAILRSREDMHSPPELPIPSDIIG
;
A
#
# COMPACT_ATOMS: atom_id res chain seq x y z
N MET A 1 -35.59 -7.64 -17.30
CA MET A 1 -35.23 -8.09 -18.66
C MET A 1 -35.27 -6.86 -19.56
N ALA A 2 -34.11 -6.32 -19.93
CA ALA A 2 -33.89 -5.23 -20.89
C ALA A 2 -32.35 -5.11 -21.06
N THR A 3 -31.80 -5.74 -22.10
CA THR A 3 -31.24 -5.14 -23.34
C THR A 3 -29.87 -4.48 -23.13
N CYS A 4 -28.84 -5.16 -23.65
CA CYS A 4 -27.50 -4.65 -23.87
C CYS A 4 -27.51 -3.77 -25.12
N ASP A 5 -27.05 -2.53 -24.98
CA ASP A 5 -26.51 -1.78 -26.11
C ASP A 5 -25.00 -1.61 -25.86
N HIS A 6 -24.20 -2.27 -26.69
CA HIS A 6 -22.77 -2.04 -26.77
C HIS A 6 -22.56 -0.67 -27.40
N ILE A 7 -22.28 0.35 -26.57
CA ILE A 7 -21.67 1.59 -27.04
C ILE A 7 -20.20 1.27 -27.28
N ILE A 8 -19.83 1.18 -28.56
CA ILE A 8 -18.43 1.20 -29.00
C ILE A 8 -18.03 2.67 -29.04
N ASP A 9 -17.14 3.07 -28.13
CA ASP A 9 -16.48 4.39 -28.15
C ASP A 9 -15.53 4.45 -29.37
N PRO A 10 -15.66 5.45 -30.26
CA PRO A 10 -14.79 5.59 -31.44
C PRO A 10 -13.44 6.27 -31.13
N SER A 11 -13.16 6.63 -29.87
CA SER A 11 -11.83 7.11 -29.47
C SER A 11 -10.95 5.92 -29.07
N GLY A 12 -9.76 5.83 -29.67
CA GLY A 12 -8.79 4.74 -29.46
C GLY A 12 -8.12 4.73 -28.08
N ASP A 13 -8.86 5.05 -27.02
CA ASP A 13 -8.42 4.82 -25.66
C ASP A 13 -8.64 3.34 -25.30
N ALA A 14 -7.63 2.73 -24.69
CA ALA A 14 -7.69 1.36 -24.20
C ALA A 14 -8.96 1.17 -23.36
N PRO A 15 -9.60 -0.02 -23.36
CA PRO A 15 -10.83 -0.24 -22.63
C PRO A 15 -10.63 0.14 -21.15
N THR A 16 -11.16 1.31 -20.78
CA THR A 16 -11.16 1.79 -19.41
C THR A 16 -11.98 0.78 -18.62
N THR A 17 -11.30 0.01 -17.79
CA THR A 17 -11.96 -0.95 -16.91
C THR A 17 -12.97 -0.16 -16.09
N PRO A 18 -14.25 -0.58 -16.00
CA PRO A 18 -15.26 0.19 -15.32
C PRO A 18 -14.83 0.42 -13.85
N PRO A 19 -15.07 1.63 -13.29
CA PRO A 19 -14.67 1.95 -11.94
C PRO A 19 -15.28 0.95 -10.94
N ALA A 20 -14.42 0.38 -10.09
CA ALA A 20 -14.84 -0.59 -9.10
C ALA A 20 -15.61 0.12 -7.97
N THR A 21 -16.86 -0.27 -7.75
CA THR A 21 -17.68 0.26 -6.66
C THR A 21 -17.77 -0.76 -5.53
N PHE A 22 -17.50 -0.31 -4.29
CA PHE A 22 -17.59 -1.14 -3.10
C PHE A 22 -18.74 -0.69 -2.21
N LEU A 23 -19.62 -1.61 -1.82
CA LEU A 23 -20.59 -1.36 -0.77
C LEU A 23 -20.03 -1.86 0.57
N VAL A 24 -19.77 -0.91 1.46
CA VAL A 24 -19.14 -1.15 2.78
C VAL A 24 -19.96 -0.49 3.89
N SER A 25 -19.76 -0.96 5.11
CA SER A 25 -20.43 -0.43 6.30
C SER A 25 -19.65 0.76 6.85
N SER A 26 -20.29 1.93 6.92
CA SER A 26 -19.72 3.13 7.53
C SER A 26 -19.34 2.90 8.99
N CYS A 27 -20.08 2.08 9.73
CA CYS A 27 -19.79 1.77 11.14
C CYS A 27 -18.42 1.11 11.31
N HIS A 28 -18.10 0.10 10.49
CA HIS A 28 -16.79 -0.56 10.54
C HIS A 28 -15.66 0.42 10.19
N LEU A 29 -15.87 1.27 9.18
CA LEU A 29 -14.88 2.26 8.78
C LEU A 29 -14.62 3.30 9.90
N ILE A 30 -15.68 3.87 10.47
CA ILE A 30 -15.61 4.86 11.55
C ILE A 30 -14.89 4.30 12.78
N LEU A 31 -15.20 3.07 13.16
CA LEU A 31 -14.61 2.44 14.34
C LEU A 31 -13.12 2.13 14.15
N ALA A 32 -12.71 1.77 12.93
CA ALA A 32 -11.33 1.39 12.67
C ALA A 32 -10.39 2.58 12.42
N SER A 33 -10.90 3.69 11.86
CA SER A 33 -10.07 4.77 11.32
C SER A 33 -10.52 6.15 11.81
N PRO A 34 -9.62 6.95 12.37
CA PRO A 34 -9.92 8.36 12.66
C PRO A 34 -10.19 9.16 11.38
N VAL A 35 -9.56 8.78 10.26
CA VAL A 35 -9.74 9.44 8.96
C VAL A 35 -11.13 9.15 8.39
N PHE A 36 -11.56 7.88 8.36
CA PHE A 36 -12.94 7.57 7.97
C PHE A 36 -13.97 8.17 8.92
N ASN A 37 -13.69 8.20 10.23
CA ASN A 37 -14.54 8.88 11.20
C ASN A 37 -14.75 10.35 10.82
N ALA A 38 -13.66 11.09 10.58
CA ALA A 38 -13.73 12.48 10.16
C ALA A 38 -14.48 12.67 8.83
N MET A 39 -14.26 11.78 7.86
CA MET A 39 -14.93 11.81 6.55
C MET A 39 -16.45 11.55 6.65
N LEU A 40 -16.87 10.62 7.50
CA LEU A 40 -18.25 10.11 7.55
C LEU A 40 -19.11 10.79 8.63
N THR A 41 -18.50 11.51 9.56
CA THR A 41 -19.21 12.23 10.64
C THR A 41 -18.99 13.75 10.61
N GLY A 42 -18.03 14.23 9.80
CA GLY A 42 -17.69 15.65 9.72
C GLY A 42 -18.75 16.51 9.04
N LYS A 43 -18.55 17.83 9.07
CA LYS A 43 -19.49 18.81 8.49
C LYS A 43 -19.77 18.62 7.00
N TRP A 44 -18.84 18.01 6.26
CA TRP A 44 -18.92 17.72 4.82
C TRP A 44 -19.55 16.35 4.51
N ALA A 45 -19.87 15.57 5.54
CA ALA A 45 -20.44 14.23 5.41
C ALA A 45 -21.83 14.28 4.74
N GLU A 46 -22.65 15.28 5.05
CA GLU A 46 -24.00 15.41 4.47
C GLU A 46 -23.97 15.69 2.96
N SER A 47 -23.01 16.49 2.48
CA SER A 47 -22.83 16.72 1.04
C SER A 47 -22.33 15.48 0.27
N ALA A 48 -21.75 14.51 0.96
CA ALA A 48 -21.28 13.25 0.38
C ALA A 48 -22.35 12.14 0.39
N LYS A 49 -23.54 12.41 0.97
CA LYS A 49 -24.65 11.45 0.98
C LYS A 49 -25.52 11.60 -0.25
N THR A 50 -25.56 10.56 -1.07
CA THR A 50 -26.55 10.42 -2.16
C THR A 50 -27.31 9.12 -1.92
N ASP A 51 -28.65 9.15 -2.02
CA ASP A 51 -29.52 7.99 -1.76
C ASP A 51 -29.32 7.32 -0.39
N GLY A 52 -28.98 8.12 0.63
CA GLY A 52 -28.72 7.62 2.00
C GLY A 52 -27.38 6.89 2.16
N LYS A 53 -26.50 6.89 1.16
CA LYS A 53 -25.17 6.29 1.18
C LYS A 53 -24.08 7.34 1.02
N PHE A 54 -22.97 7.14 1.71
CA PHE A 54 -21.76 7.93 1.49
C PHE A 54 -21.03 7.44 0.25
N ASN A 55 -20.72 8.35 -0.67
CA ASN A 55 -19.85 8.08 -1.80
C ASN A 55 -18.47 8.65 -1.52
N LEU A 56 -17.49 7.78 -1.34
CA LEU A 56 -16.08 8.16 -1.14
C LEU A 56 -15.31 7.86 -2.43
N ASN A 57 -14.57 8.83 -2.93
CA ASN A 57 -13.62 8.59 -4.02
C ASN A 57 -12.34 7.96 -3.46
N ALA A 58 -11.80 6.98 -4.17
CA ALA A 58 -10.60 6.24 -3.79
C ALA A 58 -9.69 5.94 -5.00
N GLU A 59 -9.76 6.78 -6.03
CA GLU A 59 -9.00 6.68 -7.29
C GLU A 59 -7.48 6.63 -7.10
N ASP A 60 -6.96 7.21 -6.01
CA ASP A 60 -5.52 7.24 -5.71
C ASP A 60 -4.96 5.88 -5.24
N PHE A 61 -5.82 4.89 -4.98
CA PHE A 61 -5.41 3.61 -4.40
C PHE A 61 -5.58 2.45 -5.38
N ASP A 62 -4.73 1.43 -5.24
CA ASP A 62 -4.89 0.17 -5.95
C ASP A 62 -6.18 -0.54 -5.49
N THR A 63 -7.04 -0.85 -6.46
CA THR A 63 -8.34 -1.50 -6.24
C THR A 63 -8.23 -2.80 -5.45
N ASN A 64 -7.22 -3.64 -5.71
CA ASN A 64 -7.07 -4.91 -5.01
C ASN A 64 -6.56 -4.70 -3.58
N ALA A 65 -5.67 -3.73 -3.37
CA ALA A 65 -5.22 -3.36 -2.03
C ALA A 65 -6.41 -2.87 -1.17
N LEU A 66 -7.28 -2.03 -1.73
CA LEU A 66 -8.53 -1.62 -1.09
C LEU A 66 -9.41 -2.84 -0.76
N VAL A 67 -9.60 -3.78 -1.68
CA VAL A 67 -10.38 -5.01 -1.41
C VAL A 67 -9.86 -5.76 -0.20
N VAL A 68 -8.54 -5.93 -0.08
CA VAL A 68 -7.93 -6.62 1.07
C VAL A 68 -8.21 -5.85 2.36
N VAL A 69 -7.94 -4.54 2.38
CA VAL A 69 -8.19 -3.69 3.54
C VAL A 69 -9.66 -3.74 3.96
N MET A 70 -10.58 -3.59 3.01
CA MET A 70 -12.01 -3.63 3.29
C MET A 70 -12.45 -4.99 3.83
N ASN A 71 -11.89 -6.10 3.33
CA ASN A 71 -12.15 -7.43 3.90
C ASN A 71 -11.67 -7.55 5.34
N VAL A 72 -10.49 -6.99 5.67
CA VAL A 72 -9.98 -6.97 7.06
C VAL A 72 -10.90 -6.14 7.97
N LEU A 73 -11.23 -4.90 7.57
CA LEU A 73 -12.10 -4.01 8.35
C LEU A 73 -13.51 -4.60 8.61
N HIS A 74 -13.99 -5.45 7.70
CA HIS A 74 -15.29 -6.10 7.81
C HIS A 74 -15.22 -7.52 8.38
N LEU A 75 -14.08 -7.94 8.92
CA LEU A 75 -13.85 -9.27 9.50
C LEU A 75 -14.15 -10.42 8.53
N LYS A 76 -14.03 -10.17 7.22
CA LYS A 76 -14.19 -11.17 6.16
C LYS A 76 -12.88 -11.96 5.97
N ASN A 77 -12.35 -12.51 7.07
CA ASN A 77 -11.02 -13.12 7.13
C ASN A 77 -10.81 -14.27 6.13
N ARG A 78 -11.88 -14.97 5.72
CA ARG A 78 -11.81 -16.00 4.67
C ARG A 78 -11.41 -15.45 3.29
N ASN A 79 -11.65 -14.16 3.06
CA ASN A 79 -11.32 -13.46 1.82
C ASN A 79 -9.99 -12.69 1.91
N VAL A 80 -9.32 -12.73 3.06
CA VAL A 80 -8.01 -12.10 3.26
C VAL A 80 -6.94 -13.09 2.77
N PRO A 81 -6.06 -12.71 1.83
CA PRO A 81 -5.02 -13.59 1.33
C PRO A 81 -4.06 -14.01 2.46
N LYS A 82 -3.64 -15.28 2.46
CA LYS A 82 -2.65 -15.78 3.44
C LYS A 82 -1.22 -15.37 3.09
N SER A 83 -0.97 -15.08 1.82
CA SER A 83 0.30 -14.59 1.28
C SER A 83 0.02 -13.56 0.20
N ILE A 84 0.94 -12.61 0.04
CA ILE A 84 0.89 -11.54 -0.95
C ILE A 84 2.31 -11.22 -1.42
N SER A 85 2.42 -10.56 -2.57
CA SER A 85 3.71 -10.05 -3.05
C SER A 85 4.17 -8.81 -2.26
N MET A 86 5.46 -8.50 -2.34
CA MET A 86 6.04 -7.28 -1.75
C MET A 86 5.35 -6.01 -2.27
N GLN A 87 5.12 -5.95 -3.59
CA GLN A 87 4.44 -4.81 -4.22
C GLN A 87 3.01 -4.65 -3.73
N MET A 88 2.27 -5.74 -3.53
CA MET A 88 0.91 -5.71 -2.99
C MET A 88 0.90 -5.25 -1.53
N LEU A 89 1.86 -5.71 -0.73
CA LEU A 89 1.99 -5.29 0.66
C LEU A 89 2.33 -3.80 0.76
N ALA A 90 3.20 -3.28 -0.11
CA ALA A 90 3.49 -1.85 -0.17
C ALA A 90 2.25 -1.01 -0.54
N LYS A 91 1.44 -1.47 -1.50
CA LYS A 91 0.16 -0.83 -1.86
C LYS A 91 -0.83 -0.84 -0.68
N ILE A 92 -0.92 -1.95 0.05
CA ILE A 92 -1.72 -2.02 1.28
C ILE A 92 -1.18 -1.05 2.33
N ALA A 93 0.14 -0.96 2.49
CA ALA A 93 0.77 -0.06 3.46
C ALA A 93 0.41 1.41 3.19
N ILE A 94 0.32 1.83 1.91
CA ILE A 94 -0.14 3.19 1.55
C ILE A 94 -1.56 3.45 2.06
N VAL A 95 -2.48 2.49 1.85
CA VAL A 95 -3.87 2.58 2.32
C VAL A 95 -3.91 2.63 3.86
N VAL A 96 -3.10 1.79 4.51
CA VAL A 96 -3.01 1.69 5.97
C VAL A 96 -2.52 2.98 6.61
N ASP A 97 -1.46 3.56 6.06
CA ASP A 97 -0.88 4.83 6.51
C ASP A 97 -1.89 5.96 6.33
N TYR A 98 -2.47 6.08 5.13
CA TYR A 98 -3.43 7.14 4.81
C TYR A 98 -4.66 7.13 5.72
N TYR A 99 -5.27 5.95 5.92
CA TYR A 99 -6.45 5.83 6.79
C TYR A 99 -6.08 5.61 8.27
N GLN A 100 -4.80 5.55 8.62
CA GLN A 100 -4.31 5.34 10.00
C GLN A 100 -4.92 4.10 10.67
N ILE A 101 -4.86 2.95 9.98
CA ILE A 101 -5.50 1.67 10.40
C ILE A 101 -4.48 0.55 10.64
N TRP A 102 -3.25 0.89 11.03
CA TRP A 102 -2.17 -0.09 11.20
C TRP A 102 -2.48 -1.12 12.30
N GLU A 103 -3.06 -0.70 13.43
CA GLU A 103 -3.48 -1.61 14.51
C GLU A 103 -4.52 -2.63 14.04
N THR A 104 -5.49 -2.19 13.22
CA THR A 104 -6.54 -3.08 12.72
C THR A 104 -5.98 -4.12 11.75
N LEU A 105 -4.89 -3.81 11.06
CA LEU A 105 -4.26 -4.72 10.10
C LEU A 105 -3.13 -5.57 10.70
N GLU A 106 -2.73 -5.35 11.95
CA GLU A 106 -1.56 -6.01 12.58
C GLU A 106 -1.62 -7.54 12.46
N LEU A 107 -2.76 -8.14 12.80
CA LEU A 107 -2.92 -9.59 12.75
C LEU A 107 -2.89 -10.14 11.31
N ALA A 108 -3.47 -9.40 10.36
CA ALA A 108 -3.50 -9.81 8.96
C ALA A 108 -2.13 -9.67 8.30
N SER A 109 -1.35 -8.64 8.68
CA SER A 109 -0.07 -8.31 8.07
C SER A 109 1.10 -9.13 8.61
N SER A 110 1.02 -9.61 9.86
CA SER A 110 2.05 -10.46 10.50
C SER A 110 2.60 -11.60 9.61
N PRO A 111 1.76 -12.47 9.00
CA PRO A 111 2.28 -13.53 8.13
C PRO A 111 2.94 -12.99 6.86
N TRP A 112 2.43 -11.89 6.30
CA TRP A 112 2.99 -11.27 5.10
C TRP A 112 4.38 -10.68 5.38
N ILE A 113 4.53 -9.96 6.50
CA ILE A 113 5.80 -9.37 6.93
C ILE A 113 6.83 -10.47 7.27
N THR A 114 6.40 -11.55 7.90
CA THR A 114 7.29 -12.70 8.20
C THR A 114 7.85 -13.32 6.92
N HIS A 115 7.01 -13.44 5.89
CA HIS A 115 7.45 -13.89 4.57
C HIS A 115 8.47 -12.92 3.96
N LEU A 116 8.22 -11.60 4.05
CA LEU A 116 9.16 -10.58 3.58
C LEU A 116 10.53 -10.67 4.25
N LYS A 117 10.57 -10.85 5.58
CA LYS A 117 11.83 -11.01 6.32
C LYS A 117 12.64 -12.20 5.84
N THR A 118 11.95 -13.31 5.53
CA THR A 118 12.60 -14.51 5.00
C THR A 118 13.21 -14.23 3.63
N THR A 119 12.48 -13.50 2.78
CA THR A 119 12.97 -13.02 1.48
C THR A 119 14.17 -12.08 1.63
N LEU A 120 14.14 -11.11 2.55
CA LEU A 120 15.26 -10.21 2.85
C LEU A 120 16.54 -10.97 3.25
N ILE A 121 16.41 -11.93 4.17
CA ILE A 121 17.53 -12.74 4.68
C ILE A 121 18.08 -13.66 3.57
N SER A 122 17.19 -14.21 2.73
CA SER A 122 17.56 -15.12 1.64
C SER A 122 18.19 -14.39 0.44
N ILE A 123 17.80 -13.13 0.21
CA ILE A 123 18.13 -12.36 -1.00
C ILE A 123 19.06 -11.20 -0.65
N MET A 124 20.18 -11.47 0.00
CA MET A 124 21.39 -10.61 -0.10
C MET A 124 21.96 -10.56 -1.55
N SER A 125 21.08 -10.64 -2.54
CA SER A 125 21.30 -10.56 -3.97
C SER A 125 21.28 -9.09 -4.44
N PRO A 126 21.99 -8.76 -5.52
CA PRO A 126 21.98 -7.43 -6.14
C PRO A 126 20.61 -6.95 -6.66
N THR A 127 19.58 -7.79 -6.74
CA THR A 127 18.23 -7.42 -7.23
C THR A 127 17.34 -6.68 -6.22
N LEU A 128 17.74 -6.64 -4.94
CA LEU A 128 16.92 -6.06 -3.86
C LEU A 128 16.95 -4.52 -3.79
N THR A 129 17.80 -3.84 -4.58
CA THR A 129 17.90 -2.37 -4.60
C THR A 129 16.62 -1.70 -5.07
N THR A 130 15.94 -2.25 -6.07
CA THR A 130 14.72 -1.66 -6.63
C THR A 130 13.56 -1.63 -5.63
N GLU A 131 13.52 -2.56 -4.67
CA GLU A 131 12.38 -2.71 -3.76
C GLU A 131 12.69 -2.30 -2.30
N ILE A 132 13.94 -1.91 -1.99
CA ILE A 132 14.36 -1.61 -0.60
C ILE A 132 13.55 -0.47 0.02
N HIS A 133 13.15 0.53 -0.78
CA HIS A 133 12.32 1.64 -0.30
C HIS A 133 10.91 1.17 0.10
N MET A 134 10.32 0.22 -0.65
CA MET A 134 9.02 -0.37 -0.32
C MET A 134 9.11 -1.16 0.99
N ILE A 135 10.24 -1.83 1.22
CA ILE A 135 10.49 -2.61 2.44
C ILE A 135 10.63 -1.69 3.64
N ILE A 136 11.43 -0.64 3.52
CA ILE A 136 11.60 0.38 4.56
C ILE A 136 10.24 1.00 4.90
N PHE A 137 9.47 1.42 3.89
CA PHE A 137 8.15 2.01 4.10
C PHE A 137 7.18 1.03 4.77
N THR A 138 7.09 -0.21 4.29
CA THR A 138 6.23 -1.24 4.87
C THR A 138 6.60 -1.50 6.33
N CYS A 139 7.89 -1.67 6.64
CA CYS A 139 8.33 -1.94 8.01
C CYS A 139 8.12 -0.73 8.94
N TRP A 140 8.12 0.49 8.41
CA TRP A 140 7.72 1.69 9.16
C TRP A 140 6.21 1.70 9.46
N VAL A 141 5.35 1.52 8.45
CA VAL A 141 3.88 1.53 8.61
C VAL A 141 3.40 0.47 9.60
N PHE A 142 3.95 -0.74 9.53
CA PHE A 142 3.58 -1.83 10.42
C PHE A 142 4.41 -1.90 11.71
N GLN A 143 5.14 -0.84 12.05
CA GLN A 143 5.90 -0.70 13.30
C GLN A 143 6.92 -1.81 13.58
N ASP A 144 7.48 -2.42 12.54
CA ASP A 144 8.49 -3.46 12.64
C ASP A 144 9.89 -2.85 12.75
N SER A 145 10.23 -2.34 13.93
CA SER A 145 11.49 -1.63 14.18
C SER A 145 12.75 -2.45 13.84
N ALA A 146 12.70 -3.77 14.03
CA ALA A 146 13.80 -4.67 13.72
C ALA A 146 14.01 -4.77 12.20
N CYS A 147 12.93 -5.01 11.44
CA CYS A 147 12.98 -5.00 9.98
C CYS A 147 13.43 -3.64 9.44
N PHE A 148 12.81 -2.56 9.94
CA PHE A 148 13.08 -1.19 9.49
C PHE A 148 14.57 -0.85 9.63
N ARG A 149 15.16 -1.15 10.79
CA ARG A 149 16.59 -0.90 11.04
C ARG A 149 17.47 -1.68 10.08
N GLU A 150 17.16 -2.95 9.84
CA GLU A 150 17.99 -3.80 8.98
C GLU A 150 17.89 -3.39 7.51
N ALA A 151 16.68 -3.11 7.02
CA ALA A 151 16.46 -2.60 5.66
C ALA A 151 17.18 -1.27 5.42
N ASN A 152 17.17 -0.36 6.40
CA ASN A 152 17.90 0.91 6.31
C ASN A 152 19.42 0.70 6.26
N LYS A 153 19.99 -0.21 7.06
CA LYS A 153 21.42 -0.52 6.98
C LYS A 153 21.82 -1.01 5.60
N VAL A 154 21.05 -1.92 5.01
CA VAL A 154 21.30 -2.45 3.66
C VAL A 154 21.23 -1.33 2.63
N ALA A 155 20.23 -0.45 2.71
CA ALA A 155 20.09 0.70 1.82
C ALA A 155 21.31 1.64 1.91
N ILE A 156 21.77 1.96 3.13
CA ILE A 156 22.93 2.84 3.35
C ILE A 156 24.22 2.22 2.83
N LEU A 157 24.48 0.94 3.12
CA LEU A 157 25.70 0.26 2.66
C LEU A 157 25.80 0.24 1.13
N ARG A 158 24.69 -0.07 0.45
CA ARG A 158 24.66 -0.14 -1.02
C ARG A 158 24.73 1.23 -1.68
N SER A 159 24.10 2.26 -1.09
CA SER A 159 24.26 3.63 -1.58
C SER A 159 25.72 4.09 -1.59
N ARG A 160 26.57 3.55 -0.71
CA ARG A 160 28.02 3.81 -0.72
C ARG A 160 28.74 3.02 -1.80
N GLU A 161 28.35 1.77 -2.03
CA GLU A 161 28.89 0.92 -3.11
C GLU A 161 28.66 1.54 -4.50
N ASP A 162 27.46 2.06 -4.76
CA ASP A 162 27.14 2.76 -6.02
C ASP A 162 27.96 4.06 -6.19
N MET A 163 28.37 4.68 -5.09
CA MET A 163 29.21 5.88 -5.09
C MET A 163 30.69 5.59 -5.40
N HIS A 164 31.14 4.34 -5.27
CA HIS A 164 32.52 3.92 -5.59
C HIS A 164 32.79 3.77 -7.09
N SER A 165 31.81 4.05 -7.96
CA SER A 165 32.01 4.24 -9.41
C SER A 165 31.73 5.70 -9.82
N PRO A 166 32.51 6.69 -9.36
CA PRO A 166 32.31 8.07 -9.78
C PRO A 166 32.62 8.21 -11.28
N PRO A 167 31.72 8.80 -12.09
CA PRO A 167 32.03 9.16 -13.48
C PRO A 167 33.09 10.26 -13.45
N GLU A 168 34.36 9.94 -13.78
CA GLU A 168 35.48 10.86 -14.04
C GLU A 168 35.44 12.22 -13.30
N LEU A 169 35.16 12.21 -12.00
CA LEU A 169 35.17 13.43 -11.21
C LEU A 169 36.57 13.58 -10.58
N PRO A 170 37.22 14.75 -10.70
CA PRO A 170 38.55 14.99 -10.17
C PRO A 170 38.46 15.26 -8.66
N ILE A 171 38.01 14.26 -7.89
CA ILE A 171 37.93 14.35 -6.44
C ILE A 171 39.27 13.87 -5.87
N PRO A 172 39.98 14.69 -5.09
CA PRO A 172 41.25 14.31 -4.47
C PRO A 172 41.10 13.10 -3.55
N SER A 173 42.06 12.17 -3.63
CA SER A 173 42.10 10.89 -2.92
C SER A 173 42.01 11.02 -1.39
N ASP A 174 42.34 12.19 -0.85
CA ASP A 174 42.44 12.44 0.59
C ASP A 174 41.08 12.58 1.30
N ILE A 175 39.97 12.54 0.56
CA ILE A 175 38.61 12.76 1.09
C ILE A 175 37.80 11.45 1.16
N ILE A 176 38.29 10.36 0.56
CA ILE A 176 37.63 9.05 0.60
C ILE A 176 38.23 8.26 1.78
N GLY A 177 37.67 8.48 2.97
CA GLY A 177 37.95 7.71 4.19
C GLY A 177 37.14 6.43 4.29
#